data_AF-A0A7K1DVZ7-F1
#
_entry.id   AF-A0A7K1DVZ7-F1
#
_cell.length_a   1.000
_cell.length_b   1.000
_cell.length_c   1.000
_cell.angle_alpha   90.00
_cell.angle_beta   90.00
_cell.angle_gamma   90.00
#
_symmetry.space_group_name_H-M   'P 1'
#
loop_
_entity.id
_entity.type
_entity.pdbx_description
1 polymer ?
#
loop_
_entity_poly.entity_id
_entity_poly.type
_entity_poly.pdbx_seq_one_letter_code
_entity_poly.pdbx_strand_id
1 'polypeptide(L)' 'PVTNGSTALIQALRALDEASIHPLDIALKRPSLDDVFLSLTGHVAEETVAEPVKKARGGRK' A
#
# COMPACT_ATOMS: atom_id res chain seq x y z
N PRO A 1 -5.96 6.50 3.52
CA PRO A 1 -5.63 7.91 3.89
C PRO A 1 -5.56 8.07 5.41
N VAL A 2 -4.50 8.72 5.94
CA VAL A 2 -4.46 9.04 7.38
C VAL A 2 -5.36 10.23 7.64
N THR A 3 -6.54 9.99 8.20
CA THR A 3 -7.51 11.03 8.57
C THR A 3 -6.94 12.00 9.63
N ASN A 4 -5.95 11.55 10.40
CA ASN A 4 -5.35 12.26 11.53
C ASN A 4 -3.85 12.53 11.35
N GLY A 5 -3.38 12.75 10.11
CA GLY A 5 -1.95 12.75 9.79
C GLY A 5 -1.06 13.64 10.69
N SER A 6 -1.46 14.89 10.92
CA SER A 6 -0.70 15.84 11.75
C SER A 6 -0.70 15.50 13.24
N THR A 7 -1.84 15.08 13.80
CA THR A 7 -1.92 14.68 15.21
C THR A 7 -1.18 13.37 15.48
N ALA A 8 -1.26 12.40 14.57
CA ALA A 8 -0.51 11.16 14.64
C ALA A 8 1.01 11.40 14.56
N LEU A 9 1.46 12.33 13.71
CA LEU A 9 2.88 12.70 13.61
C LEU A 9 3.41 13.29 14.91
N ILE A 10 2.64 14.17 15.58
CA ILE A 10 3.04 14.74 16.87
C ILE A 10 3.17 13.64 17.94
N GLN A 11 2.24 12.69 17.97
CA GLN A 11 2.30 11.56 18.90
C GLN A 11 3.52 10.67 18.63
N ALA A 12 3.82 10.38 17.36
CA ALA A 12 5.00 9.62 16.98
C ALA A 12 6.30 10.33 17.38
N LEU A 13 6.39 11.65 17.17
CA LEU A 13 7.55 12.45 17.59
C LEU A 13 7.78 12.40 19.10
N ARG A 14 6.72 12.49 19.92
CA ARG A 14 6.85 12.37 21.38
C ARG A 14 7.37 10.99 21.78
N ALA A 15 6.87 9.92 21.16
CA ALA A 15 7.34 8.57 21.44
C ALA A 15 8.82 8.38 21.05
N LEU A 16 9.27 9.00 19.96
CA LEU A 16 10.69 8.98 19.56
C LEU A 16 11.57 9.75 20.56
N ASP A 17 11.11 10.91 21.04
CA ASP A 17 11.81 11.71 22.05
C ASP A 17 11.94 10.95 23.39
N GLU A 18 10.86 10.31 23.85
CA GLU A 18 10.86 9.44 25.04
C GLU A 18 11.85 8.27 24.90
N ALA A 19 12.05 7.78 23.68
CA ALA A 19 13.02 6.74 23.36
C ALA A 19 14.45 7.28 23.12
N SER A 20 14.67 8.60 23.24
CA SER A 20 15.94 9.27 22.90
C SER A 20 16.41 9.00 21.46
N ILE A 21 15.46 8.82 20.54
CA ILE A 21 15.72 8.63 19.11
C ILE A 21 15.52 9.96 18.40
N HIS A 22 16.59 10.49 17.80
CA HIS A 22 16.54 11.73 17.02
C HIS A 22 16.39 11.40 15.52
N PRO A 23 15.20 11.56 14.94
CA PRO A 23 15.02 11.34 13.50
C PRO A 23 15.79 12.41 12.72
N LEU A 24 16.43 11.99 11.62
CA LEU A 24 17.14 12.89 10.71
C LEU A 24 16.18 13.79 9.91
N ASP A 25 15.01 13.24 9.53
CA ASP A 25 13.97 13.94 8.79
C ASP A 25 12.60 13.32 9.07
N ILE A 26 11.53 14.10 8.95
CA ILE A 26 10.16 13.64 9.10
C ILE A 26 9.24 14.42 8.15
N ALA A 27 8.40 13.70 7.40
CA ALA A 27 7.47 14.32 6.45
C ALA A 27 6.14 13.57 6.40
N LEU A 28 5.05 14.33 6.27
CA LEU A 28 3.77 13.78 5.86
C LEU A 28 3.72 13.70 4.34
N LYS A 29 3.52 12.49 3.82
CA LYS A 29 3.29 12.29 2.39
C LYS A 29 1.88 12.75 2.04
N ARG A 30 1.77 13.65 1.06
CA ARG A 30 0.48 13.94 0.42
C ARG A 30 0.05 12.72 -0.39
N PRO A 31 -1.17 12.18 -0.17
CA PRO A 31 -1.67 11.10 -1.00
C PRO A 31 -1.75 11.55 -2.46
N SER A 32 -1.36 10.67 -3.38
CA SER A 32 -1.50 10.87 -4.82
C SER A 32 -2.94 10.64 -5.27
N LEU A 33 -3.23 10.98 -6.54
CA LEU A 33 -4.51 10.65 -7.16
C LEU A 33 -4.73 9.14 -7.15
N ASP A 34 -3.71 8.35 -7.51
CA ASP A 34 -3.80 6.89 -7.54
C ASP A 34 -4.13 6.31 -6.15
N ASP A 35 -3.52 6.84 -5.09
CA ASP A 35 -3.81 6.43 -3.70
C ASP A 35 -5.28 6.71 -3.32
N VAL A 36 -5.82 7.84 -3.78
CA VAL A 36 -7.22 8.22 -3.56
C VAL A 36 -8.14 7.37 -4.42
N PHE A 37 -7.78 7.15 -5.68
CA PHE A 37 -8.52 6.31 -6.62
C PHE A 37 -8.66 4.90 -6.04
N LEU A 38 -7.56 4.24 -5.70
CA LEU A 38 -7.55 2.91 -5.07
C LEU A 38 -8.34 2.87 -3.75
N SER A 39 -8.24 3.93 -2.93
CA SER A 39 -8.99 4.01 -1.67
C SER A 39 -10.49 4.21 -1.85
N LEU A 40 -10.94 4.83 -2.95
CA LEU A 40 -12.37 5.08 -3.24
C LEU A 40 -13.00 3.97 -4.07
N THR A 41 -12.26 3.40 -5.02
CA THR A 41 -12.75 2.32 -5.89
C THR A 41 -12.62 0.94 -5.24
N GLY A 42 -11.88 0.85 -4.13
CA GLY A 42 -11.48 -0.42 -3.54
C GLY A 42 -10.37 -1.09 -4.36
N HIS A 43 -9.55 -1.90 -3.69
CA HIS A 43 -8.55 -2.75 -4.35
C HIS A 43 -9.25 -3.90 -5.08
N VAL A 44 -9.97 -3.60 -6.17
CA VAL A 44 -10.34 -4.62 -7.14
C VAL A 44 -9.10 -4.86 -7.99
N ALA A 45 -8.13 -5.59 -7.43
CA ALA A 45 -7.12 -6.24 -8.24
C ALA A 45 -7.87 -7.24 -9.13
N GLU A 46 -7.58 -7.16 -10.42
CA GLU A 46 -8.23 -7.87 -11.53
C GLU A 46 -8.67 -9.30 -11.17
N GLU A 47 -9.90 -9.66 -11.58
CA GLU A 47 -10.28 -11.06 -11.72
C GLU A 47 -9.29 -11.68 -12.72
N THR A 48 -8.29 -12.41 -12.20
CA THR A 48 -7.37 -13.18 -13.01
C THR A 48 -8.19 -14.19 -13.78
N VAL A 49 -8.59 -13.86 -15.01
CA VAL A 49 -9.11 -14.82 -15.96
C VAL A 49 -7.94 -15.76 -16.23
N ALA A 50 -7.88 -16.85 -15.47
CA ALA A 50 -6.91 -17.90 -15.66
C ALA A 50 -7.07 -18.40 -17.11
N GLU A 51 -6.14 -18.03 -17.97
CA GLU A 51 -6.11 -18.55 -19.33
C GLU A 51 -6.06 -20.09 -19.26
N PRO A 52 -6.95 -20.80 -19.97
CA PRO A 52 -6.94 -22.25 -19.93
C PRO A 52 -5.65 -22.76 -20.55
N VAL A 53 -4.77 -23.30 -19.71
CA VAL A 53 -3.55 -24.01 -20.12
C VAL A 53 -3.95 -25.11 -21.11
N LYS A 54 -3.65 -24.90 -22.39
CA LYS A 54 -3.87 -25.90 -23.45
C LYS A 54 -2.98 -27.10 -23.14
N LYS A 55 -3.57 -28.19 -22.62
CA LYS A 55 -2.90 -29.49 -22.54
C LYS A 55 -2.63 -29.99 -23.95
N ALA A 56 -1.38 -29.87 -24.41
CA ALA A 56 -0.91 -30.58 -25.59
C ALA A 56 -0.98 -32.08 -25.30
N ARG A 57 -1.96 -32.77 -25.89
CA ARG A 57 -2.02 -34.23 -25.89
C ARG A 57 -0.91 -34.74 -26.80
N GLY A 58 0.21 -35.11 -26.19
CA GLY A 58 1.30 -35.81 -26.87
C GLY A 58 0.77 -37.10 -27.50
N GLY A 59 0.91 -37.20 -28.83
CA GLY A 59 0.61 -38.40 -29.58
C GLY A 59 1.59 -39.52 -29.23
N ARG A 60 1.05 -40.69 -28.88
CA ARG A 60 1.77 -41.96 -28.96
C ARG A 60 1.15 -42.76 -30.10
N LYS A 61 1.87 -42.89 -31.20
CA LYS A 61 1.86 -44.04 -32.11
C LYS A 61 3.26 -44.19 -32.70
#